data_AF-A0A6G4MVB1-F1
#
_entry.id   AF-A0A6G4MVB1-F1
#
_cell.length_a   1.000
_cell.length_b   1.000
_cell.length_c   1.000
_cell.angle_alpha   90.00
_cell.angle_beta   90.00
_cell.angle_gamma   90.00
#
_symmetry.space_group_name_H-M   'P 1'
#
loop_
_entity.id
_entity.type
_entity.pdbx_description
1 polymer ?
#
loop_
_entity_poly.entity_id
_entity_poly.type
_entity_poly.pdbx_seq_one_letter_code
_entity_poly.pdbx_strand_id
1 'polypeptide(L)'
;KMDAFACTSRGQAHRAGLWAITTELLETQTVDFSVGAEGLRHVPGDIIEVCDSDYAGVTVGGRVLSVDSLSRTLTLDREVEIPAGGNVVLNLVGSDGQPVTVSITAHPTPDRVTVSQLPEGVAAYSVWGLKLPTLRQRLFRCVAIRENDDGT
;
A
#
# COMPACT_ATOMS: atom_id res chain seq x y z
N LYS A 1 -22.51 11.71 22.87
CA LYS A 1 -22.61 10.89 24.12
C LYS A 1 -21.87 9.58 23.83
N MET A 2 -20.91 9.20 24.68
CA MET A 2 -20.09 7.99 24.50
C MET A 2 -20.26 7.11 25.74
N ASP A 3 -20.63 5.85 25.54
CA ASP A 3 -20.80 4.87 26.60
C ASP A 3 -19.73 3.78 26.43
N ALA A 4 -18.88 3.59 27.45
CA ALA A 4 -17.87 2.52 27.46
C ALA A 4 -18.43 1.30 28.21
N PHE A 5 -18.84 0.27 27.47
CA PHE A 5 -19.37 -0.97 28.05
C PHE A 5 -18.30 -1.70 28.88
N ALA A 6 -18.71 -2.31 30.00
CA ALA A 6 -17.86 -3.08 30.91
C ALA A 6 -16.64 -2.32 31.51
N CYS A 7 -16.72 -0.99 31.62
CA CYS A 7 -15.69 -0.20 32.29
C CYS A 7 -15.78 -0.37 33.82
N THR A 8 -14.79 -1.05 34.43
CA THR A 8 -14.77 -1.34 35.88
C THR A 8 -13.76 -0.49 36.66
N SER A 9 -13.04 0.42 35.99
CA SER A 9 -12.04 1.28 36.65
C SER A 9 -11.93 2.68 36.04
N ARG A 10 -11.53 3.65 36.86
CA ARG A 10 -11.23 5.03 36.40
C ARG A 10 -10.14 5.06 35.32
N GLY A 11 -9.14 4.17 35.43
CA GLY A 11 -8.05 4.07 34.45
C GLY A 11 -8.53 3.59 33.07
N GLN A 12 -9.47 2.66 33.02
CA GLN A 12 -10.09 2.24 31.75
C GLN A 12 -10.92 3.37 31.13
N ALA A 13 -11.76 4.06 31.92
CA ALA A 13 -12.55 5.19 31.45
C ALA A 13 -11.66 6.31 30.88
N HIS A 14 -10.56 6.62 31.57
CA HIS A 14 -9.60 7.63 31.13
C HIS A 14 -8.92 7.25 29.81
N ARG A 15 -8.45 6.00 29.67
CA ARG A 15 -7.86 5.53 28.41
C ARG A 15 -8.88 5.49 27.27
N ALA A 16 -10.11 5.08 27.54
CA ALA A 16 -11.17 5.06 26.53
C ALA A 16 -11.53 6.46 26.04
N GLY A 17 -11.66 7.43 26.95
CA GLY A 17 -11.89 8.83 26.60
C GLY A 17 -10.74 9.45 25.82
N LEU A 18 -9.49 9.20 26.24
CA LEU A 18 -8.30 9.64 25.51
C LEU A 18 -8.22 9.01 24.13
N TRP A 19 -8.49 7.71 24.01
CA TRP A 19 -8.51 7.01 22.73
C TRP A 19 -9.55 7.64 21.80
N ALA A 20 -10.77 7.86 22.26
CA ALA A 20 -11.83 8.49 21.46
C ALA A 20 -11.44 9.89 20.97
N ILE A 21 -10.93 10.75 21.85
CA ILE A 21 -10.48 12.11 21.46
C ILE A 21 -9.32 12.04 20.46
N THR A 22 -8.37 11.14 20.71
CA THR A 22 -7.18 11.00 19.87
C THR A 22 -7.54 10.44 18.50
N THR A 23 -8.45 9.47 18.44
CA THR A 23 -8.99 8.93 17.19
C THR A 23 -9.73 10.01 16.40
N GLU A 24 -10.65 10.75 17.02
CA GLU A 24 -11.36 11.85 16.35
C GLU A 24 -10.39 12.94 15.85
N LEU A 25 -9.32 13.20 16.59
CA LEU A 25 -8.31 14.21 16.22
C LEU A 25 -7.38 13.74 15.10
N LEU A 26 -7.02 12.46 15.06
CA LEU A 26 -5.98 11.93 14.16
C LEU A 26 -6.53 11.19 12.95
N GLU A 27 -7.66 10.48 13.07
CA GLU A 27 -8.30 9.71 12.01
C GLU A 27 -9.28 10.59 11.19
N THR A 28 -8.80 11.73 10.72
CA THR A 28 -9.61 12.75 10.01
C THR A 28 -9.77 12.50 8.51
N GLN A 29 -9.14 11.44 7.99
CA GLN A 29 -9.10 11.16 6.55
C GLN A 29 -9.56 9.73 6.28
N THR A 30 -10.50 9.60 5.36
CA THR A 30 -11.01 8.32 4.87
C THR A 30 -10.71 8.22 3.38
N VAL A 31 -10.37 7.01 2.92
CA VAL A 31 -10.16 6.69 1.51
C VAL A 31 -11.01 5.48 1.18
N ASP A 32 -11.71 5.53 0.05
CA ASP A 32 -12.51 4.44 -0.49
C ASP A 32 -11.93 4.04 -1.84
N PHE A 33 -11.67 2.75 -2.03
CA PHE A 33 -11.11 2.20 -3.27
C PHE A 33 -11.50 0.73 -3.44
N SER A 34 -11.48 0.27 -4.69
CA SER A 34 -11.74 -1.12 -5.10
C SER A 34 -10.42 -1.88 -5.29
N VAL A 35 -10.42 -3.18 -5.01
CA VAL A 35 -9.27 -4.08 -5.06
C VAL A 35 -9.69 -5.45 -5.57
N GLY A 36 -8.86 -6.07 -6.41
CA GLY A 36 -9.11 -7.43 -6.86
C GLY A 36 -8.92 -8.47 -5.75
N ALA A 37 -8.65 -9.71 -6.14
CA ALA A 37 -8.45 -10.83 -5.21
C ALA A 37 -7.35 -10.59 -4.16
N GLU A 38 -6.38 -9.70 -4.43
CA GLU A 38 -5.37 -9.29 -3.46
C GLU A 38 -5.93 -8.56 -2.23
N GLY A 39 -7.14 -8.00 -2.32
CA GLY A 39 -7.86 -7.37 -1.21
C GLY A 39 -8.40 -8.37 -0.20
N LEU A 40 -8.66 -9.61 -0.60
CA LEU A 40 -9.26 -10.67 0.24
C LEU A 40 -8.40 -11.04 1.46
N ARG A 41 -7.11 -10.69 1.44
CA ARG A 41 -6.21 -10.91 2.57
C ARG A 41 -6.46 -9.93 3.73
N HIS A 42 -7.17 -8.84 3.48
CA HIS A 42 -7.39 -7.79 4.46
C HIS A 42 -8.68 -7.99 5.24
N VAL A 43 -8.66 -7.56 6.50
CA VAL A 43 -9.84 -7.50 7.36
C VAL A 43 -9.95 -6.14 8.03
N PRO A 44 -11.16 -5.70 8.44
CA PRO A 44 -11.31 -4.51 9.27
C PRO A 44 -10.39 -4.58 10.49
N GLY A 45 -9.64 -3.49 10.72
CA GLY A 45 -8.61 -3.38 11.74
C GLY A 45 -7.18 -3.42 11.20
N ASP A 46 -6.96 -3.98 10.02
CA ASP A 46 -5.64 -4.02 9.37
C ASP A 46 -5.08 -2.62 9.12
N ILE A 47 -3.76 -2.48 9.27
CA ILE A 47 -3.03 -1.28 8.88
C ILE A 47 -2.39 -1.53 7.53
N ILE A 48 -2.84 -0.78 6.51
CA ILE A 48 -2.42 -0.93 5.13
C ILE A 48 -1.72 0.33 4.64
N GLU A 49 -0.70 0.14 3.82
CA GLU A 49 -0.04 1.23 3.10
C GLU A 49 -0.79 1.50 1.80
N VAL A 50 -1.16 2.76 1.57
CA VAL A 50 -1.86 3.18 0.35
C VAL A 50 -0.91 3.99 -0.52
N CYS A 51 -0.62 3.49 -1.72
CA CYS A 51 0.17 4.17 -2.75
C CYS A 51 -0.73 5.06 -3.63
N ASP A 52 -1.27 6.12 -3.03
CA ASP A 52 -2.19 7.04 -3.70
C ASP A 52 -1.43 8.02 -4.60
N SER A 53 -1.57 7.82 -5.92
CA SER A 53 -0.90 8.67 -6.93
C SER A 53 -1.56 10.04 -7.08
N ASP A 54 -2.88 10.15 -6.84
CA ASP A 54 -3.61 11.42 -6.94
C ASP A 54 -3.24 12.34 -5.78
N TYR A 55 -3.09 11.78 -4.57
CA TYR A 55 -2.60 12.52 -3.41
C TYR A 55 -1.11 12.85 -3.52
N ALA A 56 -0.28 11.93 -4.04
CA ALA A 56 1.16 12.15 -4.19
C ALA A 56 1.51 13.15 -5.31
N GLY A 57 0.62 13.33 -6.29
CA GLY A 57 0.89 14.13 -7.50
C GLY A 57 1.91 13.50 -8.45
N VAL A 58 2.28 12.25 -8.20
CA VAL A 58 3.23 11.44 -8.98
C VAL A 58 2.79 9.98 -8.96
N THR A 59 3.13 9.26 -10.01
CA THR A 59 2.77 7.84 -10.15
C THR A 59 3.55 6.96 -9.17
N VAL A 60 2.86 6.39 -8.19
CA VAL A 60 3.49 5.59 -7.11
C VAL A 60 2.89 4.22 -6.89
N GLY A 61 1.90 3.81 -7.69
CA GLY A 61 1.33 2.46 -7.61
C GLY A 61 0.65 2.04 -8.90
N GLY A 62 0.53 0.73 -9.08
CA GLY A 62 -0.09 0.17 -10.28
C GLY A 62 -0.02 -1.35 -10.35
N ARG A 63 -0.03 -1.86 -11.58
CA ARG A 63 0.05 -3.29 -11.94
C ARG A 63 1.25 -3.58 -12.84
N VAL A 64 1.85 -4.75 -12.68
CA VAL A 64 2.89 -5.24 -13.58
C VAL A 64 2.22 -5.79 -14.84
N LEU A 65 2.59 -5.35 -16.04
CA LEU A 65 2.07 -5.91 -17.29
C LEU A 65 2.83 -7.17 -17.72
N SER A 66 4.15 -7.18 -17.54
CA SER A 66 4.99 -8.32 -17.91
C SER A 66 6.27 -8.37 -17.09
N VAL A 67 6.79 -9.58 -16.91
CA VAL A 67 8.03 -9.85 -16.16
C VAL A 67 9.03 -10.52 -17.08
N ASP A 68 10.20 -9.91 -17.26
CA ASP A 68 11.38 -10.58 -17.84
C ASP A 68 12.28 -11.06 -16.71
N SER A 69 12.23 -12.37 -16.44
CA SER A 69 12.99 -13.01 -15.37
C SER A 69 14.50 -13.06 -15.61
N LEU A 70 14.95 -13.05 -16.87
CA LEU A 70 16.38 -13.12 -17.20
C LEU A 70 17.06 -11.78 -16.91
N SER A 71 16.45 -10.68 -17.35
CA SER A 71 16.96 -9.34 -17.09
C SER A 71 16.50 -8.76 -15.75
N ARG A 72 15.55 -9.40 -15.06
CA ARG A 72 14.85 -8.87 -13.87
C ARG A 72 14.18 -7.52 -14.16
N THR A 73 13.62 -7.39 -15.36
CA THR A 73 12.94 -6.16 -15.81
C THR A 73 11.44 -6.35 -15.75
N LEU A 74 10.76 -5.42 -15.09
CA LEU A 74 9.31 -5.34 -15.02
C LEU A 74 8.83 -4.26 -15.99
N THR A 75 7.79 -4.57 -16.75
CA THR A 75 7.02 -3.58 -17.50
C THR A 75 5.81 -3.22 -16.66
N LEU A 76 5.64 -1.93 -16.35
CA LEU A 76 4.56 -1.40 -15.52
C LEU A 76 3.37 -0.99 -16.40
N ASP A 77 2.19 -0.90 -15.81
CA ASP A 77 0.95 -0.45 -16.47
C ASP A 77 0.93 1.03 -16.85
N ARG A 78 1.93 1.78 -16.39
CA ARG A 78 2.04 3.24 -16.52
C ARG A 78 3.48 3.68 -16.36
N GLU A 79 3.77 4.86 -16.86
CA GLU A 79 5.08 5.48 -16.73
C GLU A 79 5.32 5.94 -15.27
N VAL A 80 6.56 5.80 -14.81
CA VAL A 80 7.01 6.24 -13.49
C VAL A 80 8.21 7.18 -13.62
N GLU A 81 8.27 8.17 -12.75
CA GLU A 81 9.42 9.06 -12.65
C GLU A 81 10.33 8.63 -11.50
N ILE A 82 11.58 8.31 -11.83
CA ILE A 82 12.58 7.91 -10.84
C ILE A 82 13.59 9.05 -10.69
N PRO A 83 13.67 9.72 -9.52
CA PRO A 83 14.63 10.79 -9.33
C PRO A 83 16.06 10.26 -9.44
N ALA A 84 16.95 11.05 -10.07
CA ALA A 84 18.34 10.69 -10.33
C ALA A 84 19.21 10.54 -9.05
N GLY A 85 18.64 10.72 -7.87
CA GLY A 85 19.33 10.61 -6.58
C GLY A 85 18.39 10.12 -5.47
N GLY A 86 18.94 9.29 -4.58
CA GLY A 86 18.23 8.70 -3.44
C GLY A 86 17.88 7.22 -3.64
N ASN A 87 17.69 6.51 -2.53
CA ASN A 87 17.33 5.09 -2.54
C ASN A 87 15.86 4.93 -2.91
N VAL A 88 15.57 4.78 -4.20
CA VAL A 88 14.22 4.43 -4.68
C VAL A 88 14.07 2.91 -4.61
N VAL A 89 12.98 2.47 -3.99
CA VAL A 89 12.65 1.04 -3.87
C VAL A 89 11.25 0.77 -4.40
N LEU A 90 11.06 -0.43 -4.91
CA LEU A 90 9.80 -0.94 -5.39
C LEU A 90 9.29 -1.98 -4.40
N ASN A 91 8.05 -1.82 -3.95
CA ASN A 91 7.31 -2.84 -3.24
C ASN A 91 6.60 -3.73 -4.26
N LEU A 92 6.79 -5.04 -4.12
CA LEU A 92 6.12 -6.08 -4.88
C LEU A 92 5.44 -7.04 -3.90
N VAL A 93 4.37 -7.71 -4.32
CA VAL A 93 3.72 -8.74 -3.49
C VAL A 93 4.31 -10.10 -3.86
N GLY A 94 4.89 -10.79 -2.89
CA GLY A 94 5.42 -12.14 -3.06
C GLY A 94 4.33 -13.21 -3.10
N SER A 95 4.73 -14.45 -3.37
CA SER A 95 3.84 -15.63 -3.42
C SER A 95 3.13 -15.91 -2.09
N ASP A 96 3.70 -15.46 -0.97
CA ASP A 96 3.13 -15.54 0.38
C ASP A 96 2.13 -14.40 0.69
N GLY A 97 1.88 -13.51 -0.28
CA GLY A 97 1.01 -12.35 -0.12
C GLY A 97 1.62 -11.22 0.72
N GLN A 98 2.91 -11.30 1.07
CA GLN A 98 3.61 -10.26 1.81
C GLN A 98 4.30 -9.26 0.89
N PRO A 99 4.36 -7.97 1.28
CA PRO A 99 5.11 -6.98 0.53
C PRO A 99 6.62 -7.22 0.68
N VAL A 100 7.32 -7.31 -0.44
CA VAL A 100 8.77 -7.43 -0.55
C VAL A 100 9.32 -6.16 -1.18
N THR A 101 10.21 -5.49 -0.46
CA THR A 101 10.90 -4.28 -0.91
C THR A 101 12.16 -4.64 -1.69
N VAL A 102 12.28 -4.16 -2.93
CA VAL A 102 13.44 -4.38 -3.80
C VAL A 102 14.00 -3.06 -4.33
N SER A 103 15.32 -2.98 -4.48
CA SER A 103 15.96 -1.78 -5.03
C SER A 103 15.81 -1.75 -6.54
N ILE A 104 15.58 -0.56 -7.10
CA ILE A 104 15.61 -0.34 -8.55
C ILE A 104 17.06 -0.12 -8.97
N THR A 105 17.54 -0.92 -9.91
CA THR A 105 18.94 -0.88 -10.41
C THR A 105 19.06 -0.18 -11.75
N ALA A 106 18.00 -0.16 -12.56
CA ALA A 106 17.94 0.60 -13.81
C ALA A 106 16.50 1.00 -14.17
N HIS A 107 16.37 2.05 -14.97
CA HIS A 107 15.10 2.57 -15.50
C HIS A 107 15.29 2.83 -17.01
N PRO A 108 15.31 1.77 -17.85
CA PRO A 108 15.65 1.87 -19.26
C PRO A 108 14.63 2.68 -20.09
N THR A 109 13.35 2.59 -19.75
CA THR A 109 12.26 3.36 -20.38
C THR A 109 11.28 3.81 -19.29
N PRO A 110 10.46 4.85 -19.52
CA PRO A 110 9.55 5.39 -18.50
C PRO A 110 8.64 4.34 -17.84
N ASP A 111 8.25 3.31 -18.58
CA ASP A 111 7.37 2.20 -18.17
C ASP A 111 8.12 0.94 -17.71
N ARG A 112 9.46 0.91 -17.72
CA ARG A 112 10.24 -0.30 -17.41
C ARG A 112 11.27 -0.08 -16.34
N VAL A 113 11.26 -0.94 -15.33
CA VAL A 113 12.20 -0.90 -14.19
C VAL A 113 12.94 -2.22 -14.08
N THR A 114 14.26 -2.17 -13.87
CA THR A 114 15.07 -3.33 -13.53
C THR A 114 15.29 -3.34 -12.02
N VAL A 115 15.07 -4.50 -11.38
CA VAL A 115 15.14 -4.65 -9.93
C VAL A 115 16.34 -5.51 -9.50
N SER A 116 16.81 -5.31 -8.27
CA SER A 116 17.94 -6.06 -7.71
C SER A 116 17.65 -7.55 -7.59
N GLN A 117 16.42 -7.90 -7.23
CA GLN A 117 15.91 -9.26 -7.10
C GLN A 117 14.45 -9.28 -7.53
N LEU A 118 14.03 -10.41 -8.11
CA LEU A 118 12.63 -10.66 -8.44
C LEU A 118 12.06 -11.63 -7.40
N PRO A 119 11.15 -11.19 -6.51
CA PRO A 119 10.50 -12.08 -5.54
C PRO A 119 9.72 -13.19 -6.26
N GLU A 120 9.67 -14.36 -5.65
CA GLU A 120 8.83 -15.46 -6.14
C GLU A 120 7.35 -15.04 -6.09
N GLY A 121 6.56 -15.44 -7.09
CA GLY A 121 5.13 -15.10 -7.19
C GLY A 121 4.82 -13.79 -7.93
N VAL A 122 5.81 -12.97 -8.25
CA VAL A 122 5.61 -11.79 -9.10
C VAL A 122 5.33 -12.22 -10.53
N ALA A 123 4.18 -11.81 -11.06
CA ALA A 123 3.69 -12.15 -12.38
C ALA A 123 2.98 -10.94 -13.03
N ALA A 124 2.44 -11.15 -14.23
CA ALA A 124 1.52 -10.18 -14.82
C ALA A 124 0.32 -9.95 -13.88
N TYR A 125 -0.12 -8.70 -13.81
CA TYR A 125 -1.12 -8.14 -12.91
C TYR A 125 -0.78 -8.17 -11.41
N SER A 126 0.45 -8.53 -11.02
CA SER A 126 0.90 -8.30 -9.64
C SER A 126 0.91 -6.81 -9.30
N VAL A 127 0.60 -6.49 -8.04
CA VAL A 127 0.63 -5.12 -7.53
C VAL A 127 2.07 -4.65 -7.35
N TRP A 128 2.33 -3.40 -7.73
CA TRP A 128 3.58 -2.71 -7.38
C TRP A 128 3.29 -1.37 -6.73
N GLY A 129 4.21 -0.94 -5.87
CA GLY A 129 4.21 0.38 -5.24
C GLY A 129 5.61 0.99 -5.23
N LEU A 130 5.77 2.23 -5.66
CA LEU A 130 7.04 2.95 -5.67
C LEU A 130 7.21 3.70 -4.36
N LYS A 131 8.34 3.49 -3.68
CA LYS A 131 8.74 4.29 -2.52
C LYS A 131 9.82 5.27 -2.91
N LEU A 132 9.46 6.54 -2.88
CA LEU A 132 10.35 7.66 -3.13
C LEU A 132 10.91 8.19 -1.80
N PRO A 133 12.19 8.56 -1.71
CA PRO A 133 12.78 9.12 -0.49
C PRO A 133 12.08 10.40 0.03
N THR A 134 11.49 11.16 -0.88
CA THR A 134 10.80 12.43 -0.62
C THR A 134 9.33 12.25 -0.30
N LEU A 135 8.76 11.05 -0.53
CA LEU A 135 7.35 10.78 -0.32
C LEU A 135 7.16 9.86 0.88
N ARG A 136 6.52 10.40 1.92
CA ARG A 136 6.08 9.57 3.05
C ARG A 136 4.74 8.93 2.71
N GLN A 137 4.76 7.64 2.42
CA GLN A 137 3.54 6.87 2.23
C GLN A 137 2.73 6.81 3.52
N ARG A 138 1.42 6.73 3.34
CA ARG A 138 0.45 6.86 4.41
C ARG A 138 -0.13 5.51 4.76
N LEU A 139 -0.23 5.28 6.06
CA LEU A 139 -0.87 4.09 6.61
C LEU A 139 -2.32 4.44 6.93
N PHE A 140 -3.23 3.55 6.55
CA PHE A 140 -4.65 3.64 6.85
C PHE A 140 -5.09 2.40 7.60
N ARG A 141 -6.03 2.58 8.51
CA ARG A 141 -6.74 1.47 9.14
C ARG A 141 -7.92 1.10 8.27
N CYS A 142 -8.04 -0.17 7.90
CA CYS A 142 -9.25 -0.68 7.26
C CYS A 142 -10.42 -0.60 8.25
N VAL A 143 -11.47 0.17 7.91
CA VAL A 143 -12.66 0.33 8.77
C VAL A 143 -13.79 -0.61 8.34
N ALA A 144 -13.92 -0.84 7.03
CA ALA A 144 -14.94 -1.71 6.46
C ALA A 144 -14.43 -2.33 5.15
N ILE A 145 -14.94 -3.52 4.83
CA ILE A 145 -14.77 -4.19 3.54
C ILE A 145 -16.15 -4.62 3.09
N ARG A 146 -16.46 -4.44 1.80
CA ARG A 146 -17.71 -4.84 1.19
C ARG A 146 -17.41 -5.52 -0.13
N GLU A 147 -17.95 -6.73 -0.32
CA GLU A 147 -17.94 -7.39 -1.62
C GLU A 147 -18.89 -6.66 -2.58
N ASN A 148 -18.44 -6.48 -3.82
CA ASN A 148 -19.25 -6.01 -4.94
C ASN A 148 -19.57 -7.18 -5.88
N ASP A 149 -20.55 -6.99 -6.75
CA ASP A 149 -21.00 -8.04 -7.67
C ASP A 149 -20.11 -8.17 -8.93
N ASP A 150 -19.07 -7.33 -9.06
CA ASP A 150 -18.17 -7.29 -10.24
C ASP A 150 -16.79 -7.93 -10.01
N GLY A 151 -16.53 -8.45 -8.81
CA GLY A 151 -15.30 -9.18 -8.48
C GLY A 151 -14.06 -8.29 -8.34
N THR A 152 -14.26 -7.02 -7.95
CA THR A 152 -13.20 -6.03 -7.67
C THR A 152 -13.36 -5.35 -6.32
#